data_AF-A0A2N2T1J5-F1
#
_entry.id   AF-A0A2N2T1J5-F1
#
_cell.length_a   1.000
_cell.length_b   1.000
_cell.length_c   1.000
_cell.angle_alpha   90.00
_cell.angle_beta   90.00
_cell.angle_gamma   90.00
#
_symmetry.space_group_name_H-M   'P 1'
#
loop_
_entity.id
_entity.type
_entity.pdbx_description
1 polymer ?
#
loop_
_entity_poly.entity_id
_entity_poly.type
_entity_poly.pdbx_seq_one_letter_code
_entity_poly.pdbx_strand_id
1 'polypeptide(L)' 'GLLIFSGQAGAGELVPSEEGDLAWIPLGDVDKFPLLDDVPILLDRIRATGPGEAPFSARSFLDAKGRLQVIFDE' A
#
# COMPACT_ATOMS: atom_id res chain seq x y z
N GLY A 1 -6.84 7.02 11.77
CA GLY A 1 -6.88 5.86 10.86
C GLY A 1 -6.68 6.35 9.45
N LEU A 2 -6.05 5.54 8.60
CA LEU A 2 -5.89 5.83 7.18
C LEU A 2 -6.96 5.05 6.41
N LEU A 3 -7.66 5.69 5.47
CA LEU A 3 -8.53 5.01 4.53
C LEU A 3 -7.75 4.84 3.23
N ILE A 4 -7.58 3.59 2.79
CA ILE A 4 -6.82 3.25 1.59
C ILE A 4 -7.80 2.87 0.49
N PHE A 5 -7.63 3.49 -0.68
CA PHE A 5 -8.44 3.22 -1.86
C PHE A 5 -7.54 2.69 -2.98
N SER A 6 -8.06 1.75 -3.75
CA SER A 6 -7.40 1.20 -4.93
C SER A 6 -8.33 1.33 -6.13
N GLY A 7 -7.75 1.42 -7.32
CA GLY A 7 -8.49 1.60 -8.56
C GLY A 7 -7.61 1.44 -9.77
N GLN A 8 -8.21 1.56 -10.95
CA GLN A 8 -7.52 1.50 -12.23
C GLN A 8 -7.51 2.90 -12.84
N ALA A 9 -6.34 3.34 -13.30
CA ALA A 9 -6.24 4.58 -14.06
C ALA A 9 -6.45 4.30 -15.56
N GLY A 10 -7.14 5.20 -16.24
CA GLY A 10 -7.20 5.22 -17.70
C GLY A 10 -5.91 5.76 -18.32
N ALA A 11 -5.93 5.99 -19.63
CA ALA A 11 -4.84 6.66 -20.32
C ALA A 11 -4.67 8.11 -19.82
N GLY A 12 -3.43 8.56 -19.66
CA GLY A 12 -3.09 9.91 -19.24
C GLY A 12 -1.59 10.08 -18.98
N GLU A 13 -1.16 11.33 -18.82
CA GLU A 13 0.21 11.66 -18.46
C GLU A 13 0.33 11.84 -16.95
N LEU A 14 1.47 11.40 -16.39
CA LEU A 14 1.80 11.63 -14.99
C LEU A 14 2.19 13.10 -14.80
N VAL A 15 1.57 13.76 -13.83
CA VAL A 15 1.84 15.17 -13.50
C VAL A 15 2.49 15.23 -12.12
N PRO A 16 3.72 15.79 -12.00
CA PRO A 16 4.36 15.94 -10.70
C PRO A 16 3.66 16.99 -9.83
N SER A 17 3.84 16.89 -8.52
CA SER A 17 3.31 17.86 -7.55
C SER A 17 4.41 18.34 -6.61
N GLU A 18 4.07 19.27 -5.71
CA GLU A 18 5.00 19.72 -4.65
C GLU A 18 5.41 18.59 -3.69
N GLU A 19 4.64 17.50 -3.63
CA GLU A 19 4.95 16.32 -2.81
C GLU A 19 5.95 15.36 -3.49
N GLY A 20 6.14 15.47 -4.82
CA GLY A 20 7.12 14.70 -5.57
C GLY A 20 6.65 14.26 -6.96
N ASP A 21 7.41 13.33 -7.53
CA ASP A 21 7.18 12.76 -8.86
C ASP A 21 6.37 11.46 -8.80
N LEU A 22 5.53 11.24 -9.80
CA LEU A 22 4.78 10.00 -9.99
C LEU A 22 5.54 9.06 -10.94
N ALA A 23 5.50 7.76 -10.65
CA ALA A 23 6.06 6.72 -11.53
C ALA A 23 5.19 5.47 -11.54
N TRP A 24 5.11 4.82 -12.70
CA TRP A 24 4.53 3.48 -12.82
C TRP A 24 5.57 2.44 -12.41
N ILE A 25 5.29 1.69 -11.34
CA ILE A 25 6.18 0.66 -10.81
C ILE A 25 5.52 -0.71 -10.95
N PRO A 26 6.22 -1.73 -11.47
CA PRO A 26 5.74 -3.11 -11.41
C PRO A 26 5.51 -3.53 -9.95
N LEU A 27 4.38 -4.16 -9.64
CA LEU A 27 4.06 -4.54 -8.25
C LEU A 27 5.14 -5.43 -7.59
N GLY A 28 5.85 -6.26 -8.38
CA GLY A 28 6.94 -7.10 -7.89
C GLY A 28 8.27 -6.38 -7.61
N ASP A 29 8.34 -5.08 -7.89
CA ASP A 29 9.54 -4.24 -7.68
C ASP A 29 9.37 -3.23 -6.54
N VAL A 30 8.20 -3.19 -5.90
CA VAL A 30 7.84 -2.19 -4.88
C VAL A 30 8.80 -2.23 -3.69
N ASP A 31 9.26 -3.42 -3.28
CA ASP A 31 10.20 -3.63 -2.18
C ASP A 31 11.63 -3.10 -2.45
N LYS A 32 11.93 -2.70 -3.68
CA LYS A 32 13.21 -2.08 -4.06
C LYS A 32 13.28 -0.60 -3.73
N PHE A 33 12.17 0.01 -3.32
CA PHE A 33 12.08 1.43 -3.00
C PHE A 33 12.17 1.68 -1.49
N PRO A 34 12.64 2.85 -1.04
CA PRO A 34 12.72 3.20 0.38
C PRO A 34 11.31 3.50 0.94
N LEU A 35 10.57 2.44 1.24
CA LEU A 35 9.21 2.50 1.76
C LEU A 35 9.19 2.24 3.27
N LEU A 36 8.07 2.57 3.92
CA LEU A 36 7.78 2.06 5.25
C LEU A 36 7.57 0.54 5.18
N ASP A 37 8.06 -0.17 6.19
CA ASP A 37 8.07 -1.64 6.24
C ASP A 37 6.67 -2.28 6.12
N ASP A 38 5.60 -1.56 6.45
CA ASP A 38 4.23 -2.04 6.35
C ASP A 38 3.60 -1.85 4.96
N VAL A 39 4.14 -0.97 4.12
CA VAL A 39 3.60 -0.67 2.79
C VAL A 39 3.59 -1.90 1.87
N PRO A 40 4.68 -2.66 1.70
CA PRO A 40 4.66 -3.87 0.87
C PRO A 40 3.63 -4.91 1.35
N ILE A 41 3.51 -5.08 2.68
CA ILE A 41 2.57 -6.02 3.31
C ILE A 41 1.11 -5.61 3.00
N LEU A 42 0.80 -4.32 3.11
CA LEU A 42 -0.53 -3.79 2.80
C LEU A 42 -0.85 -3.91 1.30
N LEU A 43 0.11 -3.61 0.41
CA LEU A 43 -0.09 -3.72 -1.03
C LEU A 43 -0.33 -5.18 -1.48
N ASP A 44 0.37 -6.15 -0.87
CA ASP A 44 0.11 -7.57 -1.13
C ASP A 44 -1.30 -7.98 -0.72
N ARG A 45 -1.80 -7.48 0.43
CA ARG A 45 -3.18 -7.73 0.88
C ARG A 45 -4.20 -7.08 -0.07
N ILE A 46 -3.97 -5.82 -0.48
CA ILE A 46 -4.84 -5.10 -1.44
C ILE A 46 -4.90 -5.85 -2.77
N ARG A 47 -3.77 -6.36 -3.27
CA ARG A 47 -3.73 -7.15 -4.51
C ARG A 47 -4.54 -8.44 -4.40
N ALA A 48 -4.57 -9.05 -3.21
CA ALA A 48 -5.34 -10.26 -2.95
C ALA A 48 -6.85 -10.01 -2.78
N THR A 49 -7.26 -8.76 -2.51
CA THR A 49 -8.66 -8.35 -2.41
C THR A 49 -9.21 -7.96 -3.78
N GLY A 50 -10.13 -8.78 -4.30
CA GLY A 50 -10.75 -8.57 -5.60
C GLY A 50 -11.78 -7.45 -5.62
N PRO A 51 -12.14 -6.92 -6.80
CA PRO A 51 -13.26 -5.99 -6.93
C PRO A 51 -14.57 -6.58 -6.38
N GLY A 52 -15.23 -5.86 -5.48
CA GLY A 52 -16.49 -6.28 -4.86
C GLY A 52 -16.33 -7.18 -3.62
N GLU A 53 -15.11 -7.55 -3.26
CA GLU A 53 -14.84 -8.17 -1.96
C GLU A 53 -14.89 -7.15 -0.83
N ALA A 54 -15.13 -7.62 0.38
CA ALA A 54 -15.17 -6.75 1.56
C ALA A 54 -13.80 -6.08 1.78
N PRO A 55 -13.77 -4.79 2.15
CA PRO A 55 -12.53 -4.16 2.59
C PRO A 55 -12.07 -4.80 3.90
N PHE A 56 -10.77 -4.72 4.18
CA PHE A 56 -10.19 -5.17 5.44
C PHE A 56 -9.81 -3.98 6.33
N SER A 57 -9.72 -4.23 7.63
CA SER A 57 -9.10 -3.30 8.57
C SER A 57 -7.71 -3.80 8.94
N ALA A 58 -6.78 -2.89 9.21
CA ALA A 58 -5.45 -3.25 9.65
C ALA A 58 -4.91 -2.25 10.68
N ARG A 59 -4.06 -2.76 11.57
CA ARG A 59 -3.27 -1.98 12.52
C ARG A 59 -1.80 -2.37 12.40
N SER A 60 -0.96 -1.40 12.00
CA SER A 60 0.49 -1.52 12.04
C SER A 60 1.08 -0.77 13.24
N PHE A 61 2.06 -1.38 13.91
CA PHE A 61 2.80 -0.78 15.02
C PHE A 61 4.13 -1.51 15.24
N LEU A 62 5.08 -0.84 15.89
CA LEU A 62 6.30 -1.48 16.35
C LEU A 62 6.08 -2.08 17.75
N ASP A 63 6.50 -3.34 17.95
CA ASP A 63 6.48 -3.96 19.26
C ASP A 63 7.57 -3.37 20.19
N ALA A 64 7.62 -3.83 21.44
CA ALA A 64 8.62 -3.38 22.43
C ALA A 64 10.08 -3.67 22.02
N LYS A 65 10.31 -4.50 21.00
CA LYS A 65 11.63 -4.82 20.44
C LYS A 65 11.89 -4.07 19.13
N GLY A 66 11.03 -3.12 18.75
CA GLY A 66 11.15 -2.35 17.52
C GLY A 66 10.82 -3.14 16.26
N ARG A 67 10.13 -4.28 16.38
CA ARG A 67 9.76 -5.11 15.23
C ARG A 67 8.36 -4.72 14.75
N LEU A 68 8.21 -4.55 13.44
CA LEU A 68 6.90 -4.31 12.84
C LEU A 68 5.93 -5.46 13.15
N GLN A 69 4.74 -5.10 13.58
CA GLN A 69 3.57 -5.96 13.69
C GLN A 69 2.47 -5.38 12.81
N VAL A 70 1.87 -6.23 11.97
CA VAL A 70 0.69 -5.88 11.17
C VAL A 70 -0.41 -6.87 11.51
N ILE A 71 -1.50 -6.37 12.08
CA ILE A 71 -2.68 -7.16 12.44
C ILE A 71 -3.80 -6.80 11.48
N PHE A 72 -4.41 -7.80 10.87
CA PHE A 72 -5.57 -7.65 9.99
C PHE A 72 -6.83 -8.12 10.71
N ASP A 73 -7.89 -7.32 10.63
CA ASP A 73 -9.25 -7.70 11.02
C ASP A 73 -10.10 -7.90 9.75
N GLU A 74 -11.02 -8.85 9.80
CA GLU A 74 -12.01 -9.12 8.74
C GLU A 74 -13.13 -8.07 8.68
#